data_AF-A0A7C2KN87-F1
#
_entry.id   AF-A0A7C2KN87-F1
#
_cell.length_a   1.000
_cell.length_b   1.000
_cell.length_c   1.000
_cell.angle_alpha   90.00
_cell.angle_beta   90.00
_cell.angle_gamma   90.00
#
_symmetry.space_group_name_H-M   'P 1'
#
loop_
_entity.id
_entity.type
_entity.pdbx_description
1 polymer ?
#
loop_
_entity_poly.entity_id
_entity_poly.type
_entity_poly.pdbx_seq_one_letter_code
_entity_poly.pdbx_strand_id
1 'polypeptide(L)' 'MHADMLTTSPLEVIQRFNDASNRHDVDAMIAAMTDDCVFENTYPTTDGERYAGQVTVRAFRERFFAASPHATL' A
#
# COMPACT_ATOMS: atom_id res chain seq x y z
N MET A 1 2.71 20.95 7.18
CA MET A 1 3.58 20.52 6.06
C MET A 1 2.76 19.68 5.08
N HIS A 2 2.04 20.29 4.14
CA HIS A 2 1.18 19.59 3.15
C HIS A 2 1.41 20.08 1.70
N ALA A 3 2.51 20.78 1.46
CA ALA A 3 2.77 21.43 0.16
C ALA A 3 3.27 20.47 -0.93
N ASP A 4 3.74 19.28 -0.58
CA ASP A 4 4.43 18.36 -1.51
C ASP A 4 3.47 17.54 -2.39
N MET A 5 2.34 17.10 -1.83
CA MET A 5 1.35 16.27 -2.55
C MET A 5 0.65 16.98 -3.72
N LEU A 6 0.73 18.31 -3.80
CA LEU A 6 0.10 19.10 -4.86
C LEU A 6 0.99 19.28 -6.11
N THR A 7 2.26 18.85 -6.04
CA THR A 7 3.24 19.03 -7.13
C THR A 7 3.67 17.73 -7.80
N THR A 8 3.54 16.60 -7.11
CA THR A 8 3.80 15.28 -7.67
C THR A 8 2.62 14.84 -8.52
N SER A 9 2.88 14.37 -9.74
CA SER A 9 1.83 13.83 -10.60
C SER A 9 1.26 12.52 -10.03
N PRO A 10 -0.02 12.20 -10.24
CA PRO A 10 -0.58 10.91 -9.82
C PRO A 10 0.20 9.71 -10.35
N LEU A 11 0.77 9.83 -11.56
CA LEU A 11 1.61 8.79 -12.16
C LEU A 11 2.86 8.51 -11.33
N GLU A 12 3.56 9.56 -10.88
CA GLU A 12 4.76 9.41 -10.05
C GLU A 12 4.43 8.78 -8.69
N VAL A 13 3.28 9.10 -8.10
CA VAL A 13 2.82 8.46 -6.86
C VAL A 13 2.63 6.96 -7.07
N ILE A 14 1.93 6.57 -8.14
CA ILE A 14 1.70 5.16 -8.47
C ILE A 14 3.02 4.43 -8.77
N GLN A 15 3.94 5.05 -9.51
CA GLN A 15 5.26 4.46 -9.78
C GLN A 15 6.04 4.22 -8.48
N ARG A 16 6.11 5.21 -7.58
CA ARG A 16 6.77 5.06 -6.28
C ARG A 16 6.15 3.94 -5.44
N PHE A 17 4.82 3.85 -5.44
CA PHE A 17 4.10 2.80 -4.72
C PHE A 17 4.37 1.40 -5.29
N ASN A 18 4.37 1.25 -6.62
CA ASN A 18 4.66 -0.02 -7.29
C ASN A 18 6.11 -0.45 -7.06
N ASP A 19 7.05 0.49 -7.15
CA ASP A 19 8.47 0.23 -6.89
C ASP A 19 8.70 -0.23 -5.44
N ALA A 20 8.03 0.41 -4.47
CA ALA A 20 8.06 -0.02 -3.07
C ALA A 20 7.46 -1.42 -2.89
N SER A 21 6.32 -1.69 -3.55
CA SER A 21 5.66 -2.99 -3.52
C SER A 21 6.55 -4.11 -4.08
N ASN A 22 7.24 -3.88 -5.21
CA ASN A 22 8.16 -4.85 -5.82
C ASN A 22 9.39 -5.13 -4.96
N ARG A 23 9.84 -4.16 -4.16
CA ARG A 23 10.94 -4.32 -3.18
C ARG A 23 10.49 -4.89 -1.84
N HIS A 24 9.18 -5.12 -1.64
CA HIS A 24 8.57 -5.49 -0.36
C HIS A 24 8.84 -4.46 0.75
N ASP A 25 9.00 -3.19 0.36
CA ASP A 25 9.31 -2.07 1.25
C ASP A 25 8.01 -1.51 1.86
N VAL A 26 7.54 -2.14 2.93
CA VAL A 26 6.28 -1.77 3.59
C VAL A 26 6.32 -0.32 4.09
N ASP A 27 7.46 0.16 4.58
CA ASP A 27 7.58 1.53 5.07
C ASP A 27 7.34 2.55 3.95
N ALA A 28 7.98 2.36 2.81
CA ALA A 28 7.77 3.23 1.65
C ALA A 28 6.36 3.12 1.08
N MET A 29 5.76 1.92 1.08
CA MET A 29 4.37 1.73 0.67
C MET A 29 3.39 2.52 1.53
N ILE A 30 3.57 2.49 2.86
CA ILE A 30 2.68 3.19 3.80
C ILE A 30 2.90 4.70 3.73
N ALA A 31 4.13 5.17 3.56
CA ALA A 31 4.44 6.59 3.38
C ALA A 31 3.80 7.20 2.11
N ALA A 32 3.50 6.39 1.10
CA ALA A 32 2.81 6.82 -0.12
C ALA A 32 1.27 6.94 0.04
N MET A 33 0.72 6.58 1.20
CA MET A 33 -0.72 6.63 1.49
C MET A 33 -1.06 7.78 2.44
N THR A 34 -2.29 8.29 2.37
CA THR A 34 -2.83 9.17 3.41
C THR A 34 -3.10 8.39 4.70
N ASP A 35 -3.22 9.10 5.82
CA ASP A 35 -3.52 8.53 7.13
C ASP A 35 -4.88 7.81 7.16
N ASP A 36 -5.84 8.31 6.38
CA ASP A 36 -7.20 7.79 6.22
C ASP A 36 -7.37 6.77 5.07
N CYS A 37 -6.27 6.25 4.51
CA CYS A 37 -6.32 5.37 3.35
C CYS A 37 -7.19 4.13 3.58
N VAL A 38 -7.83 3.66 2.51
CA VAL A 38 -8.60 2.41 2.53
C VAL A 38 -8.02 1.46 1.50
N PHE A 39 -7.63 0.28 1.94
CA PHE A 39 -7.20 -0.81 1.07
C PHE A 39 -8.26 -1.90 1.02
N GLU A 40 -8.69 -2.24 -0.19
CA GLU A 40 -9.63 -3.34 -0.46
C GLU A 40 -8.85 -4.52 -1.05
N ASN A 41 -8.73 -5.57 -0.26
CA ASN A 41 -8.17 -6.83 -0.69
C ASN A 41 -9.25 -7.63 -1.44
N THR A 42 -8.92 -8.18 -2.60
CA THR A 42 -9.85 -8.97 -3.41
C THR A 42 -9.96 -10.43 -2.97
N TYR A 43 -9.17 -10.83 -1.97
CA TYR A 43 -9.25 -12.13 -1.32
C TYR A 43 -9.84 -12.00 0.10
N PRO A 44 -10.72 -12.92 0.54
CA PRO A 44 -11.33 -14.01 -0.23
C PRO A 44 -12.38 -13.51 -1.23
N THR A 45 -12.70 -14.30 -2.26
CA THR A 45 -13.47 -13.88 -3.44
C THR A 45 -14.93 -13.45 -3.21
N THR A 46 -15.50 -13.69 -2.02
CA THR A 46 -16.90 -13.37 -1.74
C THR A 46 -17.09 -11.89 -1.39
N ASP A 47 -16.37 -11.41 -0.37
CA ASP A 47 -16.48 -10.03 0.14
C ASP A 47 -15.13 -9.30 0.21
N GLY A 48 -14.03 -10.00 -0.09
CA GLY A 48 -12.69 -9.47 0.14
C GLY A 48 -12.42 -9.17 1.62
N GLU A 49 -11.42 -8.33 1.86
CA GLU A 49 -11.16 -7.74 3.18
C GLU A 49 -10.88 -6.25 3.02
N ARG A 50 -11.42 -5.43 3.92
CA ARG A 50 -11.21 -3.98 3.92
C ARG A 50 -10.36 -3.55 5.11
N TYR A 51 -9.31 -2.78 4.82
CA TYR A 51 -8.36 -2.24 5.80
C TYR A 51 -8.40 -0.71 5.76
N ALA A 52 -8.78 -0.07 6.87
CA ALA A 52 -8.89 1.38 6.99
C ALA A 52 -7.77 1.95 7.88
N GLY A 53 -7.07 2.94 7.34
CA GLY A 53 -5.93 3.62 7.92
C GLY A 53 -4.61 2.85 7.80
N GLN A 54 -3.51 3.60 7.78
CA GLN A 54 -2.15 3.08 7.56
C GLN A 54 -1.77 1.91 8.48
N VAL A 55 -2.21 1.92 9.74
CA VAL A 55 -1.88 0.87 10.72
C VAL A 55 -2.42 -0.49 10.28
N THR A 56 -3.67 -0.54 9.82
CA THR A 56 -4.30 -1.82 9.43
C THR A 56 -3.78 -2.30 8.08
N VAL A 57 -3.51 -1.38 7.15
CA VAL A 57 -2.89 -1.68 5.86
C VAL A 57 -1.46 -2.22 6.05
N ARG A 58 -0.67 -1.63 6.96
CA ARG A 58 0.67 -2.11 7.30
C ARG A 58 0.65 -3.56 7.76
N ALA A 59 -0.17 -3.85 8.77
CA ALA A 59 -0.29 -5.21 9.32
C ALA A 59 -0.68 -6.23 8.24
N PHE A 60 -1.57 -5.85 7.33
CA PHE A 60 -1.92 -6.68 6.17
C PHE A 60 -0.73 -6.91 5.24
N ARG A 61 0.02 -5.86 4.87
CA ARG A 61 1.18 -5.97 3.95
C ARG A 61 2.28 -6.86 4.51
N GLU A 62 2.62 -6.68 5.79
CA GLU A 62 3.62 -7.51 6.48
C GLU A 62 3.21 -8.99 6.49
N ARG A 63 1.95 -9.28 6.83
CA ARG A 63 1.38 -10.63 6.77
C ARG A 63 1.42 -11.20 5.35
N PHE A 64 1.05 -10.39 4.35
CA PHE A 64 1.00 -10.81 2.96
C PHE A 64 2.38 -11.22 2.44
N PHE A 65 3.42 -10.41 2.64
CA PHE A 65 4.77 -10.74 2.19
C PHE A 65 5.40 -11.89 2.97
N ALA A 66 5.10 -12.01 4.27
CA ALA A 66 5.50 -13.19 5.05
C ALA A 66 4.89 -14.49 4.49
N ALA A 67 3.64 -14.46 4.05
CA ALA A 67 2.95 -15.59 3.45
C ALA A 67 3.32 -15.83 1.97
N SER A 68 3.73 -14.77 1.25
CA SER A 68 4.06 -14.81 -0.18
C SER A 68 5.41 -14.12 -0.47
N PRO A 69 6.56 -14.73 -0.11
CA PRO A 69 7.88 -14.08 -0.19
C PRO A 69 8.37 -13.76 -1.61
N HIS A 70 7.67 -14.25 -2.63
CA HIS A 70 8.00 -14.03 -4.05
C HIS A 70 6.93 -13.21 -4.77
N ALA A 71 5.93 -12.67 -4.06
CA ALA A 71 4.89 -11.86 -4.68
C ALA A 71 5.45 -10.54 -5.20
N THR A 72 5.26 -10.25 -6.48
CA THR A 72 5.56 -8.94 -7.08
C THR A 72 4.34 -8.48 -7.88
N LEU A 73 4.27 -7.19 -8.20
CA LEU A 73 3.26 -6.64 -9.11
C LEU A 73 3.60 -6.94 -10.56
#